data_AF-A0A7Y7TP88-F1
#
_entry.id   AF-A0A7Y7TP88-F1
#
_cell.length_a   1.000
_cell.length_b   1.000
_cell.length_c   1.000
_cell.angle_alpha   90.00
_cell.angle_beta   90.00
_cell.angle_gamma   90.00
#
_symmetry.space_group_name_H-M   'P 1'
#
loop_
_entity.id
_entity.type
_entity.pdbx_description
1 polymer ?
#
loop_
_entity_poly.entity_id
_entity_poly.type
_entity_poly.pdbx_seq_one_letter_code
_entity_poly.pdbx_strand_id
1 'polypeptide(L)'
;MNRYASVAALAVSLCLCACKQDSQSSGPKYSNSPAVQLSQSYHFAVHPLHNPAKMMQAYQPLIDYLNSRLDGAQLTLEASRDYANFEEKYRSGKPELILPNPWQTLQAMKSGYSVIAMAGEPK
;
A
#
# COMPACT_ATOMS: atom_id res chain seq x y z
N MET A 1 61.29 -9.98 -27.27
CA MET A 1 59.81 -9.83 -27.30
C MET A 1 59.11 -10.35 -26.04
N ASN A 2 59.75 -10.33 -24.85
CA ASN A 2 59.18 -10.98 -23.63
C ASN A 2 58.68 -10.04 -22.53
N ARG A 3 58.88 -8.71 -22.65
CA ARG A 3 58.54 -7.76 -21.56
C ARG A 3 57.04 -7.46 -21.49
N TYR A 4 56.33 -7.47 -22.62
CA TYR A 4 54.89 -7.22 -22.67
C TYR A 4 54.07 -8.42 -22.18
N ALA A 5 54.56 -9.64 -22.39
CA ALA A 5 53.91 -10.86 -21.89
C ALA A 5 53.91 -10.94 -20.35
N SER A 6 55.01 -10.54 -19.70
CA SER A 6 55.11 -10.51 -18.24
C SER A 6 54.24 -9.41 -17.61
N VAL A 7 54.11 -8.25 -18.25
CA VAL A 7 53.24 -7.15 -17.77
C VAL A 7 51.77 -7.53 -17.93
N ALA A 8 51.40 -8.16 -19.05
CA ALA A 8 50.04 -8.65 -19.27
C ALA A 8 49.65 -9.76 -18.26
N ALA A 9 50.57 -10.69 -17.97
CA ALA A 9 50.34 -11.74 -16.99
C ALA A 9 50.17 -11.19 -15.56
N LEU A 10 50.95 -10.17 -15.20
CA LEU A 10 50.84 -9.52 -13.88
C LEU A 10 49.53 -8.73 -13.75
N ALA A 11 49.10 -8.02 -14.80
CA ALA A 11 47.83 -7.28 -14.82
C ALA A 11 46.61 -8.21 -14.72
N VAL A 12 46.63 -9.37 -15.38
CA VAL A 12 45.56 -10.38 -15.28
C VAL A 12 45.48 -10.99 -13.87
N SER A 13 46.64 -11.18 -13.21
CA SER A 13 46.68 -11.73 -11.85
C SER A 13 46.12 -10.76 -10.79
N LEU A 14 46.34 -9.45 -10.94
CA LEU A 14 45.74 -8.44 -10.04
C LEU A 14 44.22 -8.33 -10.19
N CYS A 15 43.65 -8.61 -11.37
CA CYS A 15 42.19 -8.57 -11.58
C CYS A 15 41.44 -9.73 -10.88
N LEU A 16 42.12 -10.82 -10.52
CA LEU A 16 41.48 -12.02 -9.93
C LEU A 16 41.31 -11.95 -8.41
N CYS A 17 41.97 -11.01 -7.71
CA CYS A 17 41.84 -10.86 -6.26
C CYS A 17 40.83 -9.78 -5.83
N ALA A 18 40.13 -9.14 -6.77
CA ALA A 18 39.42 -7.88 -6.51
C ALA A 18 37.98 -8.00 -5.96
N CYS A 19 37.46 -9.19 -5.60
CA CYS A 19 36.13 -9.26 -4.98
C CYS A 19 35.95 -10.49 -4.08
N LYS A 20 36.21 -10.34 -2.79
CA LYS A 20 35.40 -11.00 -1.74
C LYS A 20 35.31 -10.07 -0.54
N GLN A 21 34.24 -9.30 -0.51
CA GLN A 21 33.81 -8.60 0.70
C GLN A 21 32.61 -9.37 1.23
N ASP A 22 32.82 -10.17 2.27
CA ASP A 22 31.74 -10.81 3.01
C ASP A 22 30.98 -9.70 3.76
N SER A 23 30.00 -9.11 3.09
CA SER A 23 28.96 -8.37 3.79
C SER A 23 28.24 -9.36 4.69
N GLN A 24 28.41 -9.20 6.00
CA GLN A 24 27.64 -9.95 6.99
C GLN A 24 26.16 -9.73 6.71
N SER A 25 25.55 -10.70 6.02
CA SER A 25 24.13 -10.74 5.76
C SER A 25 23.42 -10.78 7.11
N SER A 26 22.84 -9.66 7.51
CA SER A 26 21.93 -9.61 8.64
C SER A 26 20.64 -10.33 8.23
N GLY A 27 20.65 -11.66 8.37
CA GLY A 27 19.49 -12.49 8.14
C GLY A 27 18.35 -12.19 9.13
N PRO A 28 17.14 -12.73 8.89
CA PRO A 28 16.02 -12.55 9.79
C PRO A 28 16.37 -13.00 11.21
N LYS A 29 16.12 -12.14 12.21
CA LYS A 29 16.34 -12.46 13.63
C LYS A 29 15.03 -12.93 14.24
N TYR A 30 15.07 -14.08 14.91
CA TYR A 30 13.94 -14.59 15.69
C TYR A 30 13.84 -13.84 17.03
N SER A 31 12.61 -13.53 17.45
CA SER A 31 12.32 -12.92 18.76
C SER A 31 11.56 -13.90 19.63
N ASN A 32 11.81 -13.86 20.94
CA ASN A 32 11.04 -14.60 21.94
C ASN A 32 9.82 -13.82 22.43
N SER A 33 9.62 -12.59 21.96
CA SER A 33 8.39 -11.83 22.21
C SER A 33 7.27 -12.37 21.32
N PRO A 34 6.01 -12.43 21.82
CA PRO A 34 4.86 -12.73 20.96
C PRO A 34 4.88 -11.82 19.74
N ALA A 35 4.54 -12.36 18.57
CA ALA A 35 4.34 -11.53 17.40
C ALA A 35 3.35 -10.42 17.78
N VAL A 36 3.77 -9.16 17.63
CA VAL A 36 2.86 -8.02 17.77
C VAL A 36 1.69 -8.32 16.85
N GLN A 37 0.50 -8.48 17.42
CA GLN A 37 -0.71 -8.69 16.64
C GLN A 37 -0.97 -7.37 15.93
N LEU A 38 -0.41 -7.23 14.73
CA LEU A 38 -0.57 -6.03 13.92
C LEU A 38 -2.06 -5.95 13.57
N SER A 39 -2.76 -4.96 14.10
CA SER A 39 -4.13 -4.68 13.70
C SER A 39 -4.17 -4.52 12.19
N GLN A 40 -5.02 -5.31 11.52
CA GLN A 40 -5.12 -5.28 10.07
C GLN A 40 -5.64 -3.91 9.64
N SER A 41 -4.84 -3.16 8.88
CA SER A 41 -5.23 -1.85 8.37
C SER A 41 -5.99 -1.99 7.06
N TYR A 42 -7.11 -1.28 6.95
CA TYR A 42 -7.93 -1.18 5.74
C TYR A 42 -8.12 0.29 5.39
N HIS A 43 -8.19 0.58 4.10
CA HIS A 43 -8.46 1.92 3.61
C HIS A 43 -9.94 2.07 3.26
N PHE A 44 -10.49 3.23 3.60
CA PHE A 44 -11.85 3.62 3.28
C PHE A 44 -11.81 4.89 2.44
N ALA A 45 -12.13 4.81 1.14
CA ALA A 45 -12.21 6.00 0.30
C ALA A 45 -13.66 6.41 0.03
N VAL A 46 -13.90 7.72 0.06
CA VAL A 46 -15.19 8.29 -0.33
C VAL A 46 -15.06 9.00 -1.66
N HIS A 47 -16.10 8.91 -2.49
CA HIS A 47 -16.22 9.68 -3.72
C HIS A 47 -15.94 11.18 -3.50
N PRO A 48 -15.10 11.81 -4.33
CA PRO A 48 -14.62 13.17 -4.13
C PRO A 48 -15.69 14.21 -4.52
N LEU A 49 -16.51 14.63 -3.55
CA LEU A 49 -17.52 15.68 -3.75
C LEU A 49 -17.02 17.08 -3.33
N HIS A 50 -16.06 17.14 -2.42
CA HIS A 50 -15.56 18.36 -1.81
C HIS A 50 -14.03 18.38 -1.77
N ASN A 51 -13.46 19.51 -1.31
CA ASN A 51 -12.02 19.54 -1.04
C ASN A 51 -11.65 18.47 0.02
N PRO A 52 -10.43 17.91 -0.03
CA PRO A 52 -10.01 16.83 0.88
C PRO A 52 -10.18 17.17 2.36
N ALA A 53 -9.96 18.42 2.77
CA ALA A 53 -10.11 18.83 4.18
C ALA A 53 -11.55 18.69 4.68
N LYS A 54 -12.54 19.12 3.88
CA LYS A 54 -13.97 18.96 4.21
C LYS A 54 -14.39 17.49 4.24
N MET A 55 -13.82 16.67 3.37
CA MET A 55 -14.06 15.23 3.37
C MET A 55 -13.57 14.59 4.67
N MET A 56 -12.35 14.91 5.10
CA MET A 56 -11.83 14.45 6.38
C MET A 56 -12.74 14.90 7.53
N GLN A 57 -13.11 16.18 7.58
CA GLN A 57 -13.99 16.70 8.63
C GLN A 57 -15.35 15.99 8.67
N ALA A 58 -15.95 15.67 7.52
CA ALA A 58 -17.27 15.05 7.44
C ALA A 58 -17.26 13.55 7.79
N TYR A 59 -16.23 12.81 7.37
CA TYR A 59 -16.21 11.35 7.46
C TYR A 59 -15.32 10.80 8.57
N GLN A 60 -14.35 11.57 9.09
CA GLN A 60 -13.49 11.11 10.19
C GLN A 60 -14.30 10.66 11.43
N PRO A 61 -15.38 11.35 11.85
CA PRO A 61 -16.19 10.90 12.99
C PRO A 61 -16.80 9.50 12.80
N LEU A 62 -17.19 9.16 11.57
CA LEU A 62 -17.69 7.82 11.24
C LEU A 62 -16.58 6.78 11.35
N ILE A 63 -15.40 7.08 10.82
CA ILE A 63 -14.24 6.20 10.87
C ILE A 63 -13.79 5.97 12.32
N ASP A 64 -13.74 7.01 13.14
CA ASP A 64 -13.40 6.92 14.56
C ASP A 64 -14.41 6.05 15.32
N TYR A 65 -15.71 6.24 15.05
CA TYR A 65 -16.77 5.42 15.64
C TYR A 65 -16.64 3.94 15.25
N LEU A 66 -16.38 3.64 13.97
CA LEU A 66 -16.19 2.26 13.52
C LEU A 66 -14.96 1.63 14.18
N ASN A 67 -13.84 2.35 14.22
CA ASN A 67 -12.61 1.88 14.86
C ASN A 67 -12.79 1.62 16.35
N SER A 68 -13.63 2.39 17.05
CA SER A 68 -13.93 2.15 18.47
C SER A 68 -14.62 0.80 18.75
N ARG A 69 -15.12 0.12 17.70
CA ARG A 69 -15.88 -1.13 17.76
C ARG A 69 -15.24 -2.28 16.98
N LEU A 70 -14.14 -2.03 16.29
CA LEU A 70 -13.41 -3.06 15.55
C LEU A 70 -12.33 -3.66 16.44
N ASP A 71 -12.43 -4.96 16.69
CA ASP A 71 -11.37 -5.71 17.35
C ASP A 71 -10.41 -6.28 16.29
N GLY A 72 -9.12 -5.95 16.39
CA GLY A 72 -8.07 -6.48 15.52
C GLY A 72 -8.00 -5.87 14.11
N ALA A 73 -8.78 -4.82 13.83
CA ALA A 73 -8.75 -4.09 12.56
C ALA A 73 -8.77 -2.58 12.77
N GLN A 74 -8.20 -1.84 11.81
CA GLN A 74 -8.16 -0.38 11.82
C GLN A 74 -8.52 0.15 10.43
N LEU A 75 -9.50 1.04 10.36
CA LEU A 75 -9.88 1.77 9.16
C LEU A 75 -9.12 3.11 9.11
N THR A 76 -8.59 3.43 7.93
CA THR A 76 -7.99 4.72 7.62
C THR A 76 -8.78 5.41 6.52
N LEU A 77 -9.24 6.64 6.77
CA LEU A 77 -9.92 7.44 5.77
C LEU A 77 -8.93 7.91 4.69
N GLU A 78 -9.28 7.68 3.43
CA GLU A 78 -8.54 8.17 2.28
C GLU A 78 -9.38 9.17 1.48
N ALA A 79 -8.86 10.39 1.34
CA ALA A 79 -9.47 11.39 0.49
C ALA A 79 -8.86 11.32 -0.93
N SER A 80 -9.67 10.96 -1.92
CA SER A 80 -9.30 11.15 -3.33
C SER A 80 -9.41 12.63 -3.71
N ARG A 81 -8.50 13.12 -4.55
CA ARG A 81 -8.48 14.52 -4.97
C ARG A 81 -9.56 14.85 -6.00
N ASP A 82 -9.80 13.91 -6.91
CA ASP A 82 -10.67 14.07 -8.07
C ASP A 82 -11.22 12.70 -8.51
N TYR A 83 -12.22 12.74 -9.40
CA TYR A 83 -12.93 11.56 -9.90
C TYR A 83 -11.99 10.56 -10.54
N ALA A 84 -11.10 11.02 -11.43
CA ALA A 84 -10.18 10.14 -12.14
C ALA A 84 -9.29 9.35 -11.17
N ASN A 85 -8.77 10.01 -10.13
CA ASN A 85 -7.98 9.37 -9.09
C ASN A 85 -8.78 8.35 -8.28
N PHE A 86 -10.05 8.65 -7.94
CA PHE A 86 -10.92 7.70 -7.25
C PHE A 86 -11.23 6.47 -8.12
N GLU A 87 -11.45 6.68 -9.42
CA GLU A 87 -11.77 5.60 -10.36
C GLU A 87 -10.58 4.72 -10.69
N GLU A 88 -9.39 5.29 -10.78
CA GLU A 88 -8.15 4.54 -10.95
C GLU A 88 -7.90 3.62 -9.76
N LYS A 89 -8.12 4.11 -8.54
CA LYS A 89 -7.98 3.32 -7.32
C LYS A 89 -8.87 2.08 -7.38
N TYR A 90 -10.19 2.21 -7.46
CA TYR A 90 -11.03 1.02 -7.40
C TYR A 90 -10.81 0.08 -8.60
N ARG A 91 -10.37 0.59 -9.76
CA ARG A 91 -9.96 -0.27 -10.89
C ARG A 91 -8.73 -1.12 -10.58
N SER A 92 -7.85 -0.64 -9.70
CA SER A 92 -6.69 -1.38 -9.20
C SER A 92 -7.02 -2.34 -8.04
N GLY A 93 -8.29 -2.43 -7.60
CA GLY A 93 -8.73 -3.29 -6.50
C GLY A 93 -8.39 -2.75 -5.11
N LYS A 94 -8.05 -1.47 -5.00
CA LYS A 94 -7.86 -0.75 -3.73
C LYS A 94 -8.57 0.58 -3.76
N PRO A 95 -9.01 1.15 -2.63
CA PRO A 95 -8.91 0.62 -1.28
C PRO A 95 -9.94 -0.47 -0.98
N GLU A 96 -9.80 -1.18 0.13
CA GLU A 96 -10.63 -2.35 0.45
C GLU A 96 -12.10 -1.97 0.67
N LEU A 97 -12.38 -0.74 1.12
CA LEU A 97 -13.71 -0.20 1.28
C LEU A 97 -13.84 1.12 0.51
N ILE A 98 -14.94 1.25 -0.23
CA ILE A 98 -15.27 2.47 -0.97
C ILE A 98 -16.71 2.91 -0.69
N LEU A 99 -16.91 4.23 -0.64
CA LEU A 99 -18.23 4.87 -0.67
C LEU A 99 -18.37 5.68 -1.98
N PRO A 100 -18.65 5.00 -3.11
CA PRO A 100 -18.81 5.61 -4.42
C PRO A 100 -20.19 6.29 -4.56
N ASN A 101 -20.36 7.06 -5.65
CA ASN A 101 -21.69 7.45 -6.11
C ASN A 101 -22.39 6.28 -6.84
N PRO A 102 -23.71 6.35 -7.13
CA PRO A 102 -24.45 5.23 -7.72
C PRO A 102 -23.88 4.68 -9.04
N TRP A 103 -23.45 5.56 -9.95
CA TRP A 103 -22.87 5.11 -11.22
C TRP A 103 -21.51 4.45 -11.02
N GLN A 104 -20.67 5.00 -10.15
CA GLN A 104 -19.37 4.42 -9.80
C GLN A 104 -19.51 3.10 -9.05
N THR A 105 -20.57 2.88 -8.27
CA THR A 105 -20.88 1.57 -7.68
C THR A 105 -20.96 0.51 -8.77
N LEU A 106 -21.70 0.77 -9.84
CA LEU A 106 -21.84 -0.16 -10.96
C LEU A 106 -20.51 -0.42 -11.68
N GLN A 107 -19.62 0.58 -11.75
CA GLN A 107 -18.29 0.40 -12.34
C GLN A 107 -17.36 -0.39 -11.42
N ALA A 108 -17.34 -0.09 -10.12
CA ALA A 108 -16.51 -0.79 -9.14
C ALA A 108 -16.89 -2.28 -9.02
N MET A 109 -18.17 -2.62 -9.17
CA MET A 109 -18.62 -4.01 -9.22
C MET A 109 -17.98 -4.80 -10.36
N LYS A 110 -17.71 -4.15 -11.51
CA LYS A 110 -16.98 -4.79 -12.62
C LYS A 110 -15.51 -5.03 -12.29
N SER A 111 -14.97 -4.31 -11.32
CA SER A 111 -13.60 -4.45 -10.80
C SER A 111 -13.51 -5.38 -9.58
N GLY A 112 -14.59 -6.10 -9.23
CA GLY A 112 -14.59 -7.12 -8.19
C GLY A 112 -15.12 -6.67 -6.83
N TYR A 113 -15.67 -5.46 -6.71
CA TYR A 113 -16.30 -5.00 -5.47
C TYR A 113 -17.72 -5.56 -5.31
N SER A 114 -18.13 -5.75 -4.07
CA SER A 114 -19.49 -6.13 -3.68
C SER A 114 -20.10 -5.08 -2.76
N VAL A 115 -21.40 -4.80 -2.92
CA VAL A 115 -22.13 -3.85 -2.08
C VAL A 115 -22.52 -4.54 -0.78
N ILE A 116 -22.07 -4.01 0.37
CA ILE A 116 -22.39 -4.54 1.71
C ILE A 116 -23.26 -3.59 2.54
N ALA A 117 -23.33 -2.32 2.16
CA ALA A 117 -24.10 -1.29 2.84
C ALA A 117 -24.41 -0.15 1.86
N MET A 118 -25.45 0.63 2.17
CA MET A 118 -25.83 1.85 1.45
C MET A 118 -25.89 3.02 2.43
N ALA A 119 -25.43 4.20 2.00
CA ALA A 119 -25.55 5.42 2.78
C ALA A 119 -26.83 6.16 2.38
N GLY A 120 -27.64 6.52 3.37
CA GLY A 120 -28.95 7.14 3.17
C GLY A 120 -30.08 6.12 3.02
N GLU A 121 -31.30 6.62 3.00
CA GLU A 121 -32.51 5.81 2.84
C GLU A 121 -32.69 5.44 1.35
N PRO A 122 -32.92 4.15 1.01
CA PRO A 122 -33.52 3.81 -0.27
C PRO A 122 -34.94 4.37 -0.28
N LYS A 123 -35.20 5.39 -1.10
CA LYS A 123 -36.58 5.79 -1.41
C LYS A 123 -37.18 4.85 -2.43
#